data_AF-A0ABD5ZDF6-F1
#
_entry.id   AF-A0ABD5ZDF6-F1
#
_cell.length_a   1.000
_cell.length_b   1.000
_cell.length_c   1.000
_cell.angle_alpha   90.00
_cell.angle_beta   90.00
_cell.angle_gamma   90.00
#
_symmetry.space_group_name_H-M   'P 1'
#
loop_
_entity.id
_entity.type
_entity.pdbx_description
1 polymer ?
#
loop_
_entity_poly.entity_id
_entity_poly.type
_entity_poly.pdbx_seq_one_letter_code
_entity_poly.pdbx_strand_id
1 'polypeptide(L)'
;MSDDVARLLTALHDHLAQTATRPVREDASRWLGEAQAVAGDLAVGETPADAVLRTRLGHVEHLLSNVGETEDSVADNHVAAANAALAEILKTLDERE
;
A
#
# COMPACT_ATOMS: atom_id res chain seq x y z
N MET A 1 -10.01 -3.54 15.85
CA MET A 1 -10.40 -2.65 14.73
C MET A 1 -9.37 -1.55 14.47
N SER A 2 -9.11 -0.58 15.36
CA SER A 2 -8.04 0.42 15.10
C SER A 2 -6.66 -0.24 14.94
N ASP A 3 -6.34 -1.23 15.79
CA ASP A 3 -5.14 -2.04 15.67
C ASP A 3 -5.09 -2.88 14.38
N ASP A 4 -6.25 -3.26 13.82
CA ASP A 4 -6.31 -3.99 12.55
C ASP A 4 -5.90 -3.10 11.38
N VAL A 5 -6.36 -1.85 11.36
CA VAL A 5 -5.95 -0.88 10.34
C VAL A 5 -4.46 -0.58 10.46
N ALA A 6 -3.93 -0.36 11.66
CA ALA A 6 -2.49 -0.14 11.86
C ALA A 6 -1.65 -1.34 11.41
N ARG A 7 -2.07 -2.57 11.74
CA ARG A 7 -1.42 -3.81 11.28
C ARG A 7 -1.46 -3.94 9.76
N LEU A 8 -2.59 -3.65 9.13
CA LEU A 8 -2.73 -3.70 7.67
C LEU A 8 -1.92 -2.61 6.97
N LEU A 9 -1.83 -1.40 7.52
CA LEU A 9 -0.96 -0.34 7.02
C LEU A 9 0.51 -0.74 7.07
N THR A 10 0.93 -1.38 8.15
CA THR A 10 2.28 -1.95 8.28
C THR A 10 2.51 -3.03 7.21
N ALA A 11 1.56 -3.95 7.03
CA ALA A 11 1.67 -5.00 6.01
C ALA A 11 1.72 -4.44 4.57
N LEU A 12 0.92 -3.42 4.29
CA LEU A 12 0.95 -2.69 3.02
C LEU A 12 2.35 -2.09 2.79
N HIS A 13 2.88 -1.36 3.76
CA HIS A 13 4.21 -0.78 3.67
C HIS A 13 5.30 -1.85 3.49
N ASP A 14 5.25 -2.92 4.27
CA ASP A 14 6.24 -4.00 4.21
C ASP A 14 6.26 -4.68 2.84
N HIS A 15 5.10 -5.00 2.27
CA HIS A 15 5.03 -5.58 0.93
C HIS A 15 5.59 -4.64 -0.14
N LEU A 16 5.26 -3.34 -0.07
CA LEU A 16 5.84 -2.35 -0.99
C LEU A 16 7.35 -2.24 -0.82
N ALA A 17 7.86 -2.24 0.41
CA ALA A 17 9.30 -2.23 0.67
C ALA A 17 10.03 -3.47 0.13
N GLN A 18 9.39 -4.66 0.16
CA GLN A 18 9.97 -5.86 -0.43
C GLN A 18 10.15 -5.76 -1.95
N THR A 19 9.28 -5.02 -2.66
CA THR A 19 9.45 -4.80 -4.11
C THR A 19 10.76 -4.08 -4.43
N ALA A 20 11.21 -3.16 -3.58
CA ALA A 20 12.48 -2.44 -3.77
C ALA A 20 13.74 -3.33 -3.61
N THR A 21 13.58 -4.55 -3.07
CA THR A 21 14.67 -5.54 -2.96
C THR A 21 14.77 -6.47 -4.16
N ARG A 22 13.90 -6.28 -5.17
CA ARG A 22 13.73 -7.17 -6.32
C ARG A 22 13.98 -6.42 -7.63
N PRO A 23 14.25 -7.14 -8.73
CA PRO A 23 14.19 -6.56 -10.06
C PRO A 23 12.79 -6.00 -10.30
N VAL A 24 12.72 -4.72 -10.65
CA VAL A 24 11.48 -4.05 -11.03
C VAL A 24 11.78 -3.12 -12.21
N ARG A 25 10.88 -3.08 -13.19
CA ARG A 25 10.98 -2.13 -14.30
C ARG A 25 11.07 -0.69 -13.80
N GLU A 26 11.80 0.14 -14.53
CA GLU A 26 11.98 1.55 -14.20
C GLU A 26 10.65 2.32 -14.11
N ASP A 27 9.72 2.03 -15.03
CA ASP A 27 8.41 2.68 -15.09
C ASP A 27 7.47 2.27 -13.94
N ALA A 28 7.60 1.05 -13.42
CA ALA A 28 6.90 0.59 -12.21
C ALA A 28 7.56 1.11 -10.92
N SER A 29 8.88 1.20 -10.89
CA SER A 29 9.66 1.61 -9.70
C SER A 29 9.25 2.98 -9.16
N ARG A 30 8.96 3.95 -10.05
CA ARG A 30 8.51 5.29 -9.62
C ARG A 30 7.20 5.24 -8.84
N TRP A 31 6.25 4.41 -9.27
CA TRP A 31 4.94 4.30 -8.66
C TRP A 31 5.01 3.56 -7.33
N LEU A 32 5.78 2.47 -7.30
CA LEU A 32 5.99 1.66 -6.10
C LEU A 32 6.73 2.44 -5.01
N GLY A 33 7.76 3.21 -5.36
CA GLY A 33 8.49 4.04 -4.41
C GLY A 33 7.61 5.11 -3.77
N GLU A 34 6.76 5.80 -4.56
CA GLU A 34 5.83 6.79 -4.01
C GLU A 34 4.75 6.13 -3.14
N ALA A 35 4.19 5.02 -3.59
CA ALA A 35 3.21 4.26 -2.81
C ALA A 35 3.79 3.80 -1.47
N GLN A 36 5.03 3.31 -1.48
CA GLN A 36 5.75 2.88 -0.27
C GLN A 36 5.92 4.04 0.71
N ALA A 37 6.31 5.22 0.21
CA ALA A 37 6.52 6.40 1.05
C ALA A 37 5.21 6.83 1.72
N VAL A 38 4.11 6.92 0.97
CA VAL A 38 2.79 7.27 1.54
C VAL A 38 2.32 6.21 2.55
N ALA A 39 2.47 4.92 2.24
CA ALA A 39 2.10 3.85 3.17
C ALA A 39 2.97 3.87 4.44
N GLY A 40 4.25 4.19 4.32
CA GLY A 40 5.18 4.34 5.45
C GLY A 40 4.79 5.48 6.37
N ASP A 41 4.44 6.64 5.80
CA ASP A 41 3.96 7.80 6.56
C ASP A 41 2.68 7.48 7.35
N LEU A 42 1.81 6.62 6.82
CA LEU A 42 0.58 6.18 7.50
C LEU A 42 0.83 5.08 8.54
N ALA A 43 1.82 4.22 8.33
CA ALA A 43 2.17 3.13 9.24
C ALA A 43 2.96 3.62 10.47
N VAL A 44 3.64 4.77 10.36
CA VAL A 44 4.42 5.36 11.44
C VAL A 44 3.58 6.39 12.21
N GLY A 45 3.43 6.17 13.51
CA GLY A 45 2.82 7.15 14.42
C GLY A 45 1.36 6.85 14.75
N GLU A 46 0.64 7.88 15.17
CA GLU A 46 -0.79 7.76 15.48
C GLU A 46 -1.62 7.73 14.19
N THR A 47 -2.50 6.74 14.09
CA THR A 47 -3.40 6.59 12.94
C THR A 47 -4.25 7.87 12.76
N PRO A 48 -4.18 8.55 11.62
CA PRO A 48 -4.95 9.77 11.38
C PRO A 48 -6.45 9.45 11.25
N ALA A 49 -7.28 10.49 11.27
CA ALA A 49 -8.72 10.36 11.10
C ALA A 49 -9.10 9.63 9.79
N ASP A 50 -10.19 8.85 9.82
CA ASP A 50 -10.62 7.99 8.72
C ASP A 50 -10.77 8.72 7.37
N ALA A 51 -11.20 9.99 7.36
CA ALA A 51 -11.27 10.80 6.14
C ALA A 51 -9.89 11.07 5.51
N VAL A 52 -8.87 11.28 6.34
CA VAL A 52 -7.48 11.47 5.89
C VAL A 52 -6.92 10.14 5.39
N LEU A 53 -7.19 9.04 6.11
CA LEU A 53 -6.80 7.70 5.66
C LEU A 53 -7.35 7.39 4.28
N ARG A 54 -8.64 7.57 4.05
CA ARG A 54 -9.28 7.34 2.73
C ARG A 54 -8.60 8.14 1.62
N THR A 55 -8.36 9.43 1.88
CA THR A 55 -7.70 10.30 0.88
C THR A 55 -6.32 9.79 0.52
N ARG A 56 -5.51 9.39 1.52
CA ARG A 56 -4.14 8.92 1.31
C ARG A 56 -4.11 7.52 0.68
N LEU A 57 -5.01 6.63 1.09
CA LEU A 57 -5.11 5.27 0.57
C LEU A 57 -5.67 5.24 -0.85
N GLY A 58 -6.59 6.15 -1.20
CA GLY A 58 -7.02 6.33 -2.59
C GLY A 58 -5.88 6.82 -3.50
N HIS A 59 -4.95 7.62 -2.99
CA HIS A 59 -3.72 7.96 -3.72
C HIS A 59 -2.83 6.73 -3.92
N VAL A 60 -2.64 5.90 -2.89
CA VAL A 60 -1.88 4.64 -3.02
C VAL A 60 -2.54 3.70 -4.04
N GLU A 61 -3.87 3.56 -4.00
CA GLU A 61 -4.62 2.76 -4.99
C GLU A 61 -4.37 3.25 -6.42
N HIS A 62 -4.44 4.57 -6.62
CA HIS A 62 -4.15 5.16 -7.91
C HIS A 62 -2.73 4.85 -8.38
N LEU A 63 -1.71 5.01 -7.53
CA LEU A 63 -0.33 4.68 -7.85
C LEU A 63 -0.17 3.20 -8.24
N LEU A 64 -0.75 2.28 -7.45
CA LEU A 64 -0.66 0.84 -7.72
C LEU A 64 -1.41 0.42 -8.99
N SER A 65 -2.48 1.13 -9.37
CA SER A 65 -3.17 0.88 -10.64
C SER A 65 -2.32 1.17 -11.88
N ASN A 66 -1.26 1.98 -11.73
CA ASN A 66 -0.29 2.27 -12.79
C ASN A 66 0.89 1.29 -12.81
N VAL A 67 0.98 0.38 -11.84
CA VAL A 67 1.98 -0.68 -11.80
C VAL A 67 1.51 -1.81 -12.70
N GLY A 68 2.21 -2.01 -13.83
CA GLY A 68 2.08 -3.22 -14.65
C GLY A 68 2.80 -4.40 -14.01
N GLU A 69 3.25 -5.35 -14.83
CA GLU A 69 4.15 -6.42 -14.36
C GLU A 69 5.54 -5.86 -14.02
N THR A 70 6.17 -6.40 -12.98
CA THR A 70 7.46 -5.95 -12.46
C THR A 70 8.67 -6.69 -13.04
N GLU A 71 8.46 -7.60 -14.01
CA GLU A 71 9.48 -8.54 -14.55
C GLU A 71 9.99 -9.59 -13.56
N ASP A 72 9.52 -9.58 -12.32
CA ASP A 72 9.83 -10.57 -11.29
C ASP A 72 8.52 -11.02 -10.62
N SER A 73 8.24 -12.32 -10.69
CA SER A 73 6.98 -12.85 -10.16
C SER A 73 6.88 -12.76 -8.63
N VAL A 74 7.99 -12.64 -7.91
CA VAL A 74 7.99 -12.43 -6.45
C VAL A 74 7.64 -10.97 -6.15
N ALA A 75 8.17 -10.01 -6.90
CA ALA A 75 7.76 -8.61 -6.82
C ALA A 75 6.27 -8.45 -7.19
N ASP A 76 5.78 -9.11 -8.23
CA ASP A 76 4.35 -9.11 -8.58
C ASP A 76 3.48 -9.66 -7.44
N ASN A 77 3.93 -10.73 -6.76
CA ASN A 77 3.23 -11.27 -5.59
C ASN A 77 3.19 -10.26 -4.43
N HIS A 78 4.27 -9.51 -4.22
CA HIS A 78 4.28 -8.45 -3.21
C HIS A 78 3.34 -7.30 -3.59
N VAL A 79 3.28 -6.90 -4.86
CA VAL A 79 2.30 -5.89 -5.34
C VAL A 79 0.87 -6.39 -5.16
N ALA A 80 0.59 -7.64 -5.48
CA ALA A 80 -0.73 -8.24 -5.27
C ALA A 80 -1.11 -8.29 -3.78
N ALA A 81 -0.18 -8.67 -2.91
CA ALA A 81 -0.39 -8.68 -1.47
C ALA A 81 -0.59 -7.26 -0.89
N ALA A 82 0.13 -6.27 -1.39
CA ALA A 82 -0.07 -4.86 -1.06
C ALA A 82 -1.48 -4.39 -1.45
N ASN A 83 -1.93 -4.69 -2.67
CA ASN A 83 -3.30 -4.38 -3.12
C ASN A 83 -4.37 -5.06 -2.26
N ALA A 84 -4.15 -6.31 -1.86
CA ALA A 84 -5.08 -7.02 -0.98
C ALA A 84 -5.17 -6.37 0.42
N ALA A 85 -4.03 -5.98 0.99
CA ALA A 85 -4.01 -5.26 2.26
C ALA A 85 -4.72 -3.90 2.16
N LEU A 86 -4.46 -3.14 1.09
CA LEU A 86 -5.11 -1.86 0.80
C LEU A 86 -6.64 -2.00 0.72
N ALA A 87 -7.14 -2.98 -0.04
CA ALA A 87 -8.56 -3.24 -0.18
C ALA A 87 -9.23 -3.57 1.16
N GLU A 88 -8.58 -4.37 2.00
CA GLU A 88 -9.11 -4.73 3.32
C GLU A 88 -9.15 -3.51 4.26
N ILE A 89 -8.16 -2.60 4.18
CA ILE A 89 -8.19 -1.35 4.96
C ILE A 89 -9.39 -0.51 4.54
N LEU A 90 -9.56 -0.27 3.23
CA LEU A 90 -10.66 0.55 2.70
C LEU A 90 -12.02 -0.01 3.11
N LYS A 91 -12.21 -1.33 2.95
CA LYS A 91 -13.41 -2.03 3.41
C LYS A 91 -13.63 -1.85 4.92
N THR A 92 -12.58 -2.01 5.73
CA THR A 92 -12.65 -1.83 7.18
C THR A 92 -13.04 -0.39 7.55
N LEU A 93 -12.63 0.62 6.77
CA LEU A 93 -13.03 2.00 6.98
C LEU A 93 -14.50 2.20 6.61
N ASP A 94 -14.96 1.63 5.50
CA ASP A 94 -16.34 1.76 5.02
C ASP A 94 -17.36 1.10 5.96
N GLU A 95 -16.96 0.03 6.65
CA GLU A 95 -17.78 -0.61 7.70
C GLU A 95 -17.89 0.23 9.00
N ARG A 96 -17.12 1.31 9.14
CA ARG A 96 -17.13 2.20 10.34
C ARG A 96 -18.02 3.43 10.20
N GLU A 97 -18.50 3.73 9.00
CA GLU A 97 -19.44 4.85 8.75
C GLU A 97 -20.87 4.50 9.21
#